data_AF-D4C9C1-F1
#
_entry.id   AF-D4C9C1-F1
#
_cell.length_a   1.000
_cell.length_b   1.000
_cell.length_c   1.000
_cell.angle_alpha   90.00
_cell.angle_beta   90.00
_cell.angle_gamma   90.00
#
_symmetry.space_group_name_H-M   'P 1'
#
loop_
_entity.id
_entity.type
_entity.pdbx_description
1 polymer ?
#
loop_
_entity_poly.entity_id
_entity_poly.type
_entity_poly.pdbx_seq_one_letter_code
_entity_poly.pdbx_strand_id
1 'polypeptide(L)' 'MSIYITGDCHGDYRRFSTEIFLEQYMMGKKDYVIICGDFGYRSEDCVCRFLR' A
#
# COMPACT_ATOMS: atom_id res chain seq x y z
N MET A 1 2.89 10.48 16.31
CA MET A 1 1.54 10.29 15.73
C MET A 1 1.61 10.88 14.34
N SER A 2 2.05 10.05 13.42
CA SER A 2 2.20 10.36 12.00
C SER A 2 1.20 9.52 11.23
N ILE A 3 0.53 10.15 10.26
CA ILE A 3 -0.41 9.48 9.36
C ILE A 3 0.19 9.56 7.97
N TYR A 4 0.47 8.41 7.38
CA TYR A 4 0.95 8.29 6.01
C TYR A 4 -0.20 7.83 5.13
N ILE A 5 -0.25 8.32 3.90
CA ILE A 5 -1.31 7.99 2.94
C ILE A 5 -0.64 7.56 1.64
N THR A 6 -1.00 6.39 1.14
CA THR A 6 -0.52 5.85 -0.15
C THR A 6 -1.65 5.16 -0.89
N GLY A 7 -1.56 5.01 -2.21
CA GLY A 7 -2.57 4.32 -3.02
C GLY A 7 -1.98 3.48 -4.15
N ASP A 8 -0.68 3.19 -4.07
CA ASP A 8 0.13 2.64 -5.16
C ASP A 8 0.96 1.46 -4.66
N CYS A 9 0.26 0.40 -4.26
CA CYS A 9 0.93 -0.81 -3.80
C CYS A 9 1.19 -1.77 -4.96
N HIS A 10 0.40 -1.73 -6.05
CA HIS A 10 0.49 -2.68 -7.16
C HIS A 10 0.54 -4.15 -6.71
N GLY A 11 -0.02 -4.46 -5.52
CA GLY A 11 0.08 -5.77 -4.87
C GLY A 11 1.44 -6.12 -4.24
N ASP A 12 2.44 -5.23 -4.30
CA ASP A 12 3.75 -5.44 -3.69
C ASP A 12 3.88 -4.71 -2.34
N TYR A 13 3.54 -5.43 -1.27
CA TYR A 13 3.64 -4.94 0.11
C TYR A 13 5.08 -4.81 0.61
N ARG A 14 6.08 -5.34 -0.12
CA ARG A 14 7.51 -5.15 0.24
C ARG A 14 7.93 -3.69 0.10
N ARG A 15 7.14 -2.86 -0.58
CA ARG A 15 7.30 -1.39 -0.61
C ARG A 15 7.20 -0.74 0.78
N PHE A 16 6.57 -1.42 1.74
CA PHE A 16 6.57 -1.05 3.17
C PHE A 16 7.67 -1.77 3.95
N SER A 17 8.77 -2.15 3.31
CA SER A 17 9.97 -2.55 4.03
C SER A 17 10.75 -1.32 4.45
N THR A 18 11.56 -1.47 5.49
CA THR A 18 12.44 -0.41 5.98
C THR A 18 13.56 -0.04 5.01
N GLU A 19 13.75 -0.81 3.93
CA GLU A 19 14.71 -0.52 2.85
C GLU A 19 14.15 0.46 1.81
N ILE A 20 12.83 0.47 1.64
CA ILE A 20 12.12 1.29 0.65
C ILE A 20 11.39 2.46 1.32
N PHE A 21 10.78 2.21 2.48
CA PHE A 21 10.07 3.19 3.29
C PHE A 21 10.85 3.46 4.58
N LEU A 22 11.88 4.30 4.48
CA LEU A 22 12.81 4.59 5.58
C LEU A 22 12.11 5.20 6.79
N GLU A 23 11.03 5.95 6.57
CA GLU A 23 10.19 6.55 7.62
C GLU A 23 9.61 5.50 8.57
N GLN A 24 9.47 4.25 8.12
CA GLN A 24 9.05 3.13 8.95
C GLN A 24 9.99 2.87 10.14
N TYR A 25 11.29 3.16 10.03
CA TYR A 25 12.21 3.03 11.17
C TYR A 25 11.81 3.89 12.36
N MET A 26 11.17 5.03 12.09
CA MET A 26 10.72 5.97 13.11
C MET A 26 9.25 5.75 13.48
N MET A 27 8.56 4.80 12.85
CA MET A 27 7.16 4.49 13.14
C MET A 27 7.04 3.61 14.40
N GLY A 28 6.22 4.08 15.35
CA GLY A 28 5.78 3.33 16.51
C GLY A 28 4.37 2.78 16.34
N LYS A 29 3.88 2.06 17.36
CA LYS A 29 2.53 1.45 17.38
C LYS A 29 1.36 2.43 17.26
N LYS A 30 1.62 3.73 17.42
CA LYS A 30 0.62 4.79 17.31
C LYS A 30 0.57 5.40 15.90
N ASP A 31 1.51 5.07 15.02
CA ASP A 31 1.57 5.66 13.68
C ASP A 31 0.81 4.77 12.69
N TYR A 32 0.12 5.39 11.75
CA TYR A 32 -0.79 4.69 10.83
C TYR A 32 -0.39 4.96 9.38
N VAL A 33 -0.52 3.92 8.55
CA VAL A 33 -0.45 4.05 7.10
C VAL A 33 -1.84 3.71 6.56
N ILE A 34 -2.46 4.68 5.88
CA ILE A 34 -3.74 4.51 5.20
C ILE A 34 -3.44 4.21 3.74
N ILE A 35 -3.94 3.06 3.27
CA ILE A 35 -3.81 2.64 1.88
C ILE A 35 -5.14 2.90 1.16
N CYS A 36 -5.16 3.85 0.24
CA CYS A 36 -6.35 4.36 -0.44
C CYS A 36 -6.78 3.55 -1.68
N GLY A 37 -6.02 2.52 -2.07
CA GLY A 37 -6.33 1.73 -3.27
C GLY A 37 -5.14 0.89 -3.73
N ASP A 38 -5.35 0.16 -4.83
CA ASP A 38 -4.33 -0.65 -5.50
C ASP A 38 -3.62 -1.70 -4.63
N PHE A 39 -4.40 -2.40 -3.81
CA PHE A 39 -3.96 -3.56 -3.01
C PHE A 39 -3.51 -4.77 -3.87
N GLY A 40 -3.60 -4.69 -5.21
CA GLY A 40 -3.19 -5.74 -6.14
C GLY A 40 -4.09 -6.98 -6.19
N TYR A 41 -5.31 -6.91 -5.66
CA TYR A 41 -6.23 -8.04 -5.72
C TYR A 41 -6.92 -8.11 -7.09
N ARG A 42 -6.31 -8.82 -8.05
CA ARG A 42 -7.05 -9.39 -9.19
C ARG A 42 -7.38 -10.84 -8.84
N SER A 43 -8.59 -11.08 -8.32
CA SER A 43 -9.18 -12.42 -8.48
C SER A 43 -9.31 -12.69 -9.97
N GLU A 44 -9.04 -13.91 -10.43
CA GLU A 44 -9.28 -14.31 -11.83
C GLU A 44 -10.76 -14.12 -12.25
N ASP A 45 -11.67 -13.90 -11.29
CA ASP A 45 -13.09 -13.59 -11.53
C ASP A 45 -13.35 -12.12 -11.92
N CYS A 46 -12.38 -11.20 -11.71
CA CYS A 46 -12.55 -9.79 -12.03
C CYS A 46 -12.16 -9.52 -13.48
N VAL A 47 -13.05 -9.95 -14.38
CA VAL A 47 -13.01 -9.68 -15.82
C VAL A 47 -12.67 -8.21 -16.07
N CYS A 48 -11.59 -8.01 -16.83
CA CYS A 48 -11.27 -6.80 -17.59
C CYS A 48 -12.51 -5.99 -17.99
N ARG A 49 -12.88 -4.95 -17.23
CA ARG A 49 -13.95 -4.02 -17.62
C ARG A 49 -13.69 -2.54 -17.34
N PHE A 50 -12.49 -2.15 -16.95
CA PHE A 50 -12.20 -0.73 -16.69
C PHE A 50 -11.13 -0.09 -17.58
N LEU A 51 -10.73 -0.75 -18.68
CA LEU A 51 -9.94 -0.12 -19.73
C LEU A 51 -10.49 -0.52 -21.10
N ARG A 52 -11.56 0.16 -21.51
CA ARG A 52 -11.54 0.86 -22.79
C ARG A 52 -11.28 2.33 -22.48
#